data_AF-A0A1V2NYT2-F1
#
_entry.id   AF-A0A1V2NYT2-F1
#
_cell.length_a   1.000
_cell.length_b   1.000
_cell.length_c   1.000
_cell.angle_alpha   90.00
_cell.angle_beta   90.00
_cell.angle_gamma   90.00
#
_symmetry.space_group_name_H-M   'P 1'
#
loop_
_entity.id
_entity.type
_entity.pdbx_description
1 polymer ?
#
loop_
_entity_poly.entity_id
_entity_poly.type
_entity_poly.pdbx_seq_one_letter_code
_entity_poly.pdbx_strand_id
1 'polypeptide(L)'
;MSTTSHRPSAQHPGRRRNRPVVPALWRQVVRGGARGEEHAVQPEPDRSAYTQLEIYEAVLSAFDRRDEVLDVIAAAPDRETAVRRVRGLLDVSQGQAVAIVDLPLHRFTAGTRDRVRLRATELRKALTR
;
A
#
# COMPACT_ATOMS: atom_id res chain seq x y z
N MET A 1 36.47 2.53 51.99
CA MET A 1 36.69 1.48 50.97
C MET A 1 35.40 1.32 50.18
N SER A 2 35.54 1.36 48.86
CA SER A 2 34.50 1.38 47.82
C SER A 2 33.43 0.30 47.96
N THR A 3 32.20 0.61 47.53
CA THR A 3 31.67 0.08 46.26
C THR A 3 30.32 0.72 45.94
N THR A 4 30.36 1.56 44.91
CA THR A 4 29.24 1.94 44.05
C THR A 4 28.49 0.70 43.57
N SER A 5 27.16 0.66 43.73
CA SER A 5 26.32 -0.24 42.93
C SER A 5 25.27 0.61 42.21
N HIS A 6 25.65 0.98 40.98
CA HIS A 6 24.87 1.73 40.02
C HIS A 6 23.86 0.76 39.40
N ARG A 7 22.55 1.00 39.59
CA ARG A 7 21.49 0.26 38.90
C ARG A 7 21.46 0.69 37.43
N PRO A 8 21.63 -0.20 36.45
CA PRO A 8 21.42 0.16 35.06
C PRO A 8 19.91 0.26 34.78
N SER A 9 19.43 1.47 34.55
CA SER A 9 18.11 1.71 33.94
C SER A 9 18.12 1.09 32.55
N ALA A 10 17.38 -0.02 32.39
CA ALA A 10 17.20 -0.68 31.11
C ALA A 10 16.57 0.30 30.11
N GLN A 11 17.35 0.69 29.11
CA GLN A 11 16.89 1.39 27.93
C GLN A 11 15.78 0.54 27.29
N HIS A 12 14.57 1.09 27.20
CA HIS A 12 13.54 0.53 26.33
C HIS A 12 14.03 0.67 24.88
N PRO A 13 14.33 -0.42 24.15
CA PRO A 13 14.54 -0.29 22.72
C PRO A 13 13.19 0.11 22.13
N GLY A 14 13.11 1.36 21.67
CA GLY A 14 11.96 1.88 20.96
C GLY A 14 11.60 0.90 19.85
N ARG A 15 10.45 0.24 20.00
CA ARG A 15 9.80 -0.54 18.94
C ARG A 15 9.88 0.31 17.67
N ARG A 16 10.71 -0.10 16.72
CA ARG A 16 10.60 0.40 15.35
C ARG A 16 9.15 0.15 14.97
N ARG A 17 8.35 1.23 14.89
CA ARG A 17 6.98 1.15 14.39
C ARG A 17 7.11 0.70 12.96
N ASN A 18 7.05 -0.61 12.76
CA ASN A 18 6.96 -1.23 11.46
C ASN A 18 5.55 -0.90 10.96
N ARG A 19 5.38 0.34 10.51
CA ARG A 19 4.13 0.86 10.00
C ARG A 19 3.95 0.12 8.69
N PRO A 20 2.99 -0.82 8.60
CA PRO A 20 2.79 -1.56 7.35
C PRO A 20 2.59 -0.52 6.26
N VAL A 21 3.45 -0.53 5.24
CA VAL A 21 3.51 0.49 4.19
C VAL A 21 2.36 0.24 3.21
N VAL A 22 1.12 0.31 3.70
CA VAL A 22 -0.01 0.76 2.91
C VAL A 22 -1.03 1.57 3.74
N PRO A 23 -0.68 2.77 4.27
CA PRO A 23 -1.59 3.64 5.02
C PRO A 23 -1.98 4.91 4.25
N ALA A 24 -3.17 5.45 4.54
CA ALA A 24 -3.77 6.71 4.05
C ALA A 24 -4.06 6.81 2.54
N LEU A 25 -3.26 6.19 1.68
CA LEU A 25 -3.38 6.31 0.22
C LEU A 25 -4.69 5.82 -0.36
N TRP A 26 -5.28 4.81 0.26
CA TRP A 26 -6.57 4.28 -0.16
C TRP A 26 -7.74 5.15 0.28
N ARG A 27 -7.55 6.09 1.22
CA ARG A 27 -8.68 6.86 1.77
C ARG A 27 -9.37 7.73 0.74
N GLN A 28 -8.68 8.16 -0.32
CA GLN A 28 -9.18 9.11 -1.32
C GLN A 28 -9.62 8.42 -2.62
N VAL A 29 -8.95 7.34 -3.02
CA VAL A 29 -9.32 6.54 -4.22
C VAL A 29 -10.57 5.68 -3.97
N VAL A 30 -10.80 5.31 -2.71
CA VAL A 30 -11.83 4.33 -2.33
C VAL A 30 -13.05 4.95 -1.65
N ARG A 31 -12.98 6.11 -0.98
CA ARG A 31 -14.15 6.67 -0.25
C ARG A 31 -15.27 7.26 -1.13
N GLY A 32 -15.11 7.34 -2.44
CA GLY A 32 -16.07 8.07 -3.27
C GLY A 32 -15.87 9.57 -3.11
N GLY A 33 -15.95 10.30 -4.23
CA GLY A 33 -15.68 11.73 -4.26
C GLY A 33 -16.60 12.48 -3.31
N ALA A 34 -16.01 13.11 -2.30
CA ALA A 34 -16.59 14.24 -1.60
C ALA A 34 -15.55 15.36 -1.61
N ARG A 35 -15.82 16.31 -2.51
CA ARG A 35 -15.36 17.70 -2.69
C ARG A 35 -14.11 18.21 -1.94
N GLY A 36 -13.34 19.00 -2.67
CA GLY A 36 -12.46 20.03 -2.13
C GLY A 36 -11.25 20.24 -3.05
N GLU A 37 -11.31 21.28 -3.86
CA GLU A 37 -10.21 21.79 -4.67
C GLU A 37 -9.07 22.35 -3.80
N GLU A 38 -8.03 22.81 -4.48
CA GLU A 38 -6.79 23.43 -4.01
C GLU A 38 -5.64 22.45 -3.76
N HIS A 39 -4.72 22.37 -4.72
CA HIS A 39 -3.28 22.51 -4.46
C HIS A 39 -2.62 23.21 -5.65
N ALA A 40 -2.40 24.51 -5.47
CA ALA A 40 -1.44 25.30 -6.22
C ALA A 40 0.00 24.90 -5.83
N VAL A 41 0.93 25.17 -6.75
CA VAL A 41 2.38 24.94 -6.71
C VAL A 41 2.78 23.46 -6.87
N GLN A 42 3.30 23.10 -8.06
CA GLN A 42 3.91 21.78 -8.31
C GLN A 42 5.40 21.83 -7.94
N PRO A 43 5.85 21.21 -6.83
CA PRO A 43 7.24 20.84 -6.65
C PRO A 43 7.58 19.61 -7.52
N GLU A 44 8.87 19.41 -7.78
CA GLU A 44 9.47 18.15 -8.23
C GLU A 44 8.72 16.96 -7.62
N PRO A 45 8.31 15.94 -8.40
CA PRO A 45 7.56 14.83 -7.85
C PRO A 45 8.39 14.09 -6.80
N ASP A 46 7.94 14.16 -5.55
CA ASP A 46 8.55 13.43 -4.44
C ASP A 46 8.55 11.92 -4.74
N ARG A 47 9.54 11.20 -4.21
CA ARG A 47 9.66 9.73 -4.29
C ARG A 47 8.38 9.01 -3.86
N SER A 48 7.57 9.66 -3.02
CA SER A 48 6.24 9.20 -2.65
C SER A 48 5.29 9.06 -3.84
N ALA A 49 5.31 9.97 -4.82
CA ALA A 49 4.44 9.93 -6.01
C ALA A 49 4.74 8.71 -6.91
N TYR A 50 6.02 8.41 -7.15
CA TYR A 50 6.42 7.19 -7.87
C TYR A 50 5.96 5.93 -7.13
N THR A 51 6.16 5.86 -5.81
CA THR A 51 5.71 4.73 -4.98
C THR A 51 4.19 4.54 -5.04
N GLN A 52 3.42 5.63 -5.11
CA GLN A 52 1.96 5.56 -5.24
C GLN A 52 1.53 5.00 -6.59
N LEU A 53 2.19 5.41 -7.67
CA LEU A 53 1.92 4.90 -9.01
C LEU A 53 2.17 3.39 -9.07
N GLU A 54 3.31 2.93 -8.54
CA GLU A 54 3.64 1.49 -8.46
C GLU A 54 2.56 0.69 -7.72
N ILE A 55 2.01 1.22 -6.62
CA ILE A 55 0.91 0.57 -5.89
C ILE A 55 -0.36 0.51 -6.75
N TYR A 56 -0.74 1.60 -7.43
CA TYR A 56 -1.93 1.59 -8.28
C TYR A 56 -1.79 0.63 -9.45
N GLU A 57 -0.61 0.52 -10.05
CA GLU A 57 -0.34 -0.43 -11.14
C GLU A 57 -0.46 -1.88 -10.66
N ALA A 58 0.11 -2.21 -9.50
CA ALA A 58 -0.03 -3.54 -8.91
C ALA A 58 -1.49 -3.89 -8.60
N VAL A 59 -2.25 -2.92 -8.08
CA VAL A 59 -3.69 -3.09 -7.82
C VAL A 59 -4.47 -3.31 -9.12
N LEU A 60 -4.16 -2.57 -10.19
CA LEU A 60 -4.79 -2.77 -11.49
C LEU A 60 -4.49 -4.16 -12.06
N SER A 61 -3.25 -4.64 -11.93
CA SER A 61 -2.86 -6.02 -12.27
C SER A 61 -3.68 -7.04 -11.47
N ALA A 62 -3.87 -6.81 -10.17
CA ALA A 62 -4.74 -7.66 -9.34
C ALA A 62 -6.21 -7.64 -9.79
N PHE A 63 -6.73 -6.51 -10.28
CA PHE A 63 -8.07 -6.44 -10.85
C PHE A 63 -8.20 -7.19 -12.18
N ASP A 64 -7.16 -7.17 -13.01
CA ASP A 64 -7.15 -7.86 -14.30
C ASP A 64 -7.14 -9.39 -14.12
N ARG A 65 -6.58 -9.86 -13.00
CA ARG A 65 -6.53 -11.28 -12.61
C ARG A 65 -7.29 -11.57 -11.31
N ARG A 66 -8.40 -10.84 -11.09
CA ARG A 66 -9.11 -10.84 -9.78
C ARG A 66 -9.50 -12.24 -9.31
N ASP A 67 -9.95 -13.10 -10.23
CA ASP A 67 -10.49 -14.41 -9.88
C ASP A 67 -9.33 -15.30 -9.38
N GLU A 68 -8.19 -15.31 -10.09
CA GLU A 68 -6.96 -15.98 -9.65
C GLU A 68 -6.41 -15.43 -8.31
N VAL A 69 -6.43 -14.11 -8.13
CA VAL A 69 -5.96 -13.46 -6.90
C VAL A 69 -6.84 -13.88 -5.71
N LEU A 70 -8.16 -13.85 -5.88
CA LEU A 70 -9.10 -14.25 -4.83
C LEU A 70 -8.98 -15.74 -4.50
N ASP A 71 -8.79 -16.60 -5.51
CA ASP A 71 -8.53 -18.03 -5.31
C ASP A 71 -7.25 -18.28 -4.52
N VAL A 72 -6.17 -17.57 -4.86
CA VAL A 72 -4.87 -17.66 -4.15
C VAL A 72 -5.00 -17.21 -2.68
N ILE A 73 -5.76 -16.14 -2.43
CA ILE A 73 -6.02 -15.64 -1.06
C ILE A 73 -6.88 -16.65 -0.29
N ALA A 74 -7.96 -17.17 -0.89
CA ALA A 74 -8.86 -18.13 -0.25
C ALA A 74 -8.16 -19.46 0.09
N ALA A 75 -7.21 -19.90 -0.75
CA ALA A 75 -6.43 -21.11 -0.53
C ALA A 75 -5.24 -20.95 0.45
N ALA A 76 -4.97 -19.73 0.94
CA ALA A 76 -3.88 -19.49 1.87
C ALA A 76 -4.30 -19.78 3.32
N PRO A 77 -3.48 -20.48 4.12
CA PRO A 77 -3.79 -20.77 5.52
C PRO A 77 -3.73 -19.53 6.42
N ASP A 78 -3.00 -18.49 6.00
CA ASP A 78 -2.78 -17.28 6.76
C ASP A 78 -2.46 -16.10 5.82
N ARG A 79 -2.53 -14.88 6.37
CA ARG A 79 -2.28 -13.64 5.63
C ARG A 79 -0.85 -13.55 5.07
N GLU A 80 0.16 -14.00 5.81
CA GLU A 80 1.56 -13.91 5.36
C GLU A 80 1.80 -14.82 4.15
N THR A 81 1.21 -16.01 4.17
CA THR A 81 1.19 -16.94 3.05
C THR A 81 0.44 -16.36 1.85
N ALA A 82 -0.71 -15.70 2.07
CA ALA A 82 -1.43 -15.01 1.00
C ALA A 82 -0.57 -13.93 0.34
N VAL A 83 0.08 -13.07 1.13
CA VAL A 83 0.99 -12.03 0.61
C VAL A 83 2.12 -12.65 -0.21
N ARG A 84 2.79 -13.68 0.31
CA ARG A 84 3.88 -14.36 -0.41
C ARG A 84 3.40 -14.96 -1.75
N ARG A 85 2.22 -15.57 -1.78
CA ARG A 85 1.67 -16.18 -3.00
C ARG A 85 1.21 -15.13 -4.02
N VAL A 86 0.48 -14.10 -3.59
CA VAL A 86 0.06 -12.98 -4.47
C VAL A 86 1.28 -12.27 -5.05
N ARG A 87 2.33 -12.08 -4.25
CA ARG A 87 3.61 -11.52 -4.71
C ARG A 87 4.19 -12.31 -5.88
N GLY A 88 4.26 -13.64 -5.75
CA GLY A 88 4.75 -14.53 -6.81
C GLY A 88 3.80 -14.61 -8.01
N LEU A 89 2.48 -14.57 -7.77
CA LEU A 89 1.47 -14.62 -8.82
C LEU A 89 1.58 -13.42 -9.77
N LEU A 90 1.75 -12.22 -9.22
CA LEU A 90 1.71 -10.96 -9.95
C LEU A 90 3.08 -10.35 -10.27
N ASP A 91 4.17 -10.98 -9.81
CA ASP A 91 5.54 -10.47 -9.90
C ASP A 91 5.69 -9.03 -9.39
N VAL A 92 5.21 -8.78 -8.17
CA VAL A 92 5.21 -7.47 -7.52
C VAL A 92 6.13 -7.44 -6.29
N SER A 93 6.41 -6.24 -5.77
CA SER A 93 7.12 -6.09 -4.51
C SER A 93 6.30 -6.56 -3.31
N GLN A 94 6.98 -6.79 -2.17
CA GLN A 94 6.32 -7.14 -0.91
C GLN A 94 5.28 -6.08 -0.48
N GLY A 95 5.59 -4.79 -0.64
CA GLY A 95 4.68 -3.70 -0.27
C GLY A 95 3.41 -3.67 -1.13
N GLN A 96 3.56 -3.88 -2.43
CA GLN A 96 2.44 -3.99 -3.37
C GLN A 96 1.55 -5.21 -3.07
N ALA A 97 2.15 -6.37 -2.79
CA ALA A 97 1.40 -7.57 -2.42
C ALA A 97 0.61 -7.37 -1.11
N VAL A 98 1.19 -6.71 -0.11
CA VAL A 98 0.48 -6.32 1.12
C VAL A 98 -0.72 -5.40 0.80
N ALA A 99 -0.55 -4.43 -0.10
CA ALA A 99 -1.62 -3.51 -0.50
C ALA A 99 -2.81 -4.22 -1.14
N ILE A 100 -2.55 -5.27 -1.91
CA ILE A 100 -3.57 -6.07 -2.57
C ILE A 100 -4.30 -6.96 -1.56
N VAL A 101 -3.56 -7.67 -0.71
CA VAL A 101 -4.14 -8.59 0.28
C VAL A 101 -4.94 -7.85 1.36
N ASP A 102 -4.52 -6.65 1.74
CA ASP A 102 -5.23 -5.83 2.73
C ASP A 102 -6.42 -5.03 2.13
N LEU A 103 -6.67 -5.15 0.82
CA LEU A 103 -7.79 -4.48 0.18
C LEU A 103 -9.12 -5.13 0.63
N PRO A 104 -10.06 -4.39 1.24
CA PRO A 104 -11.33 -4.97 1.66
C PRO A 104 -12.12 -5.53 0.48
N LEU A 105 -12.70 -6.73 0.63
CA LEU A 105 -13.37 -7.44 -0.47
C LEU A 105 -14.47 -6.62 -1.16
N HIS A 106 -15.24 -5.81 -0.41
CA HIS A 106 -16.26 -4.91 -0.96
C HIS A 106 -15.69 -3.80 -1.89
N ARG A 107 -14.36 -3.71 -2.04
CA ARG A 107 -13.65 -2.80 -2.94
C ARG A 107 -13.15 -3.49 -4.22
N PHE A 108 -13.27 -4.81 -4.35
CA PHE A 108 -13.08 -5.51 -5.62
C PHE A 108 -14.30 -5.34 -6.54
N THR A 109 -14.56 -4.09 -6.93
CA THR A 109 -15.67 -3.72 -7.82
C THR A 109 -15.17 -2.96 -9.04
N ALA A 110 -15.88 -3.07 -10.16
CA ALA A 110 -15.53 -2.38 -11.41
C ALA A 110 -15.36 -0.87 -11.21
N GLY A 111 -16.27 -0.21 -10.47
CA GLY A 111 -16.15 1.22 -10.19
C GLY A 111 -14.90 1.58 -9.36
N THR A 112 -14.38 0.68 -8.52
CA THR A 112 -13.11 0.90 -7.82
C THR A 112 -11.93 0.79 -8.78
N ARG A 113 -11.92 -0.23 -9.65
CA ARG A 113 -10.92 -0.38 -10.72
C ARG A 113 -10.82 0.88 -11.58
N ASP A 114 -11.96 1.43 -11.99
CA ASP A 114 -11.99 2.62 -12.85
C ASP A 114 -11.43 3.86 -12.15
N ARG A 115 -11.73 4.05 -10.87
CA ARG A 115 -11.15 5.15 -10.07
C ARG A 115 -9.64 4.98 -9.90
N VAL A 116 -9.15 3.77 -9.63
CA VAL A 116 -7.71 3.49 -9.53
C VAL A 116 -7.03 3.78 -10.88
N ARG A 117 -7.64 3.36 -12.00
CA ARG A 117 -7.12 3.61 -13.35
C ARG A 117 -7.02 5.11 -13.66
N LEU A 118 -8.05 5.87 -13.31
CA LEU A 118 -8.05 7.33 -13.48
C LEU A 118 -6.90 7.96 -12.68
N ARG A 119 -6.75 7.62 -11.40
CA ARG A 119 -5.68 8.16 -10.55
C ARG A 119 -4.28 7.78 -11.02
N ALA A 120 -4.07 6.53 -11.44
CA ALA A 120 -2.80 6.10 -12.03
C ALA A 120 -2.47 6.91 -13.30
N THR A 121 -3.47 7.18 -14.14
CA THR A 121 -3.31 7.97 -15.36
C THR A 121 -2.95 9.42 -15.06
N GLU A 122 -3.64 10.05 -14.11
CA GLU A 122 -3.34 11.41 -13.64
C GLU A 122 -1.91 11.51 -13.09
N LEU A 123 -1.53 10.55 -12.24
CA LEU A 123 -0.22 10.53 -11.60
C LEU A 123 0.91 10.31 -12.62
N ARG A 124 0.74 9.39 -13.58
CA ARG A 124 1.70 9.18 -14.66
C ARG A 124 1.92 10.44 -15.49
N LYS A 125 0.83 11.16 -15.83
CA LYS A 125 0.92 12.45 -16.55
C LYS A 125 1.68 13.50 -15.75
N ALA A 126 1.47 13.56 -14.43
CA ALA A 126 2.16 14.51 -13.56
C ALA A 126 3.66 14.19 -13.41
N LEU A 127 4.05 12.91 -13.46
CA LEU A 127 5.45 12.47 -13.31
C LEU A 127 6.29 12.59 -14.58
N THR A 128 5.65 12.66 -15.76
CA THR A 128 6.33 12.76 -17.07
C THR A 128 6.47 14.21 -17.55
N ARG A 129 5.81 15.16 -16.90
CA ARG A 129 5.88 16.59 -17.22
C ARG A 129 7.09 17.22 -16.55
#